data_AF-A0A5J6MJ84-F1
#
_entry.id   AF-A0A5J6MJ84-F1
#
_cell.length_a   1.000
_cell.length_b   1.000
_cell.length_c   1.000
_cell.angle_alpha   90.00
_cell.angle_beta   90.00
_cell.angle_gamma   90.00
#
_symmetry.space_group_name_H-M   'P 1'
#
loop_
_entity.id
_entity.type
_entity.pdbx_description
1 polymer ?
#
loop_
_entity_poly.entity_id
_entity_poly.type
_entity_poly.pdbx_seq_one_letter_code
_entity_poly.pdbx_strand_id
1 'polypeptide(L)'
;MKDADKGHSIVKLPGLGPDAETPSGRVDFTRSDMEMIRVYEDLMDILMAKRIILLTDFPQAAQEKIVKRKKLRSSLAPITGMFAADDEGVGLI
;
A
#
# COMPACT_ATOMS: atom_id res chain seq x y z
N MET A 1 36.28 -2.66 -58.51
CA MET A 1 36.05 -1.28 -58.02
C MET A 1 34.89 -1.40 -57.03
N LYS A 2 35.04 -1.39 -55.68
CA LYS A 2 35.74 -0.40 -54.82
C LYS A 2 35.35 0.99 -55.33
N ASP A 3 34.51 1.80 -54.66
CA ASP A 3 34.45 2.24 -53.27
C ASP A 3 32.99 2.71 -52.99
N ALA A 4 32.41 2.99 -51.82
CA ALA A 4 32.85 3.33 -50.49
C ALA A 4 31.71 2.98 -49.52
N ASP A 5 31.97 2.26 -48.44
CA ASP A 5 32.01 2.82 -47.07
C ASP A 5 31.19 4.11 -46.86
N LYS A 6 30.03 3.96 -46.20
CA LYS A 6 29.68 4.79 -45.04
C LYS A 6 28.94 3.92 -44.04
N GLY A 7 29.67 3.41 -43.06
CA GLY A 7 29.08 2.88 -41.84
C GLY A 7 28.13 3.88 -41.21
N HIS A 8 26.85 3.52 -41.10
CA HIS A 8 26.04 4.05 -40.02
C HIS A 8 26.43 3.25 -38.78
N SER A 9 27.33 3.81 -37.98
CA SER A 9 27.52 3.40 -36.60
C SER A 9 26.16 3.44 -35.92
N ILE A 10 25.53 2.27 -35.79
CA ILE A 10 24.50 2.07 -34.78
C ILE A 10 25.16 2.40 -33.45
N VAL A 11 24.83 3.58 -32.96
CA VAL A 11 25.17 4.06 -31.63
C VAL A 11 24.71 2.97 -30.68
N LYS A 12 25.63 2.18 -30.13
CA LYS A 12 25.31 1.21 -29.10
C LYS A 12 24.97 2.04 -27.86
N LEU A 13 23.68 2.32 -27.70
CA LEU A 13 23.13 2.96 -26.51
C LEU A 13 23.55 2.12 -25.29
N PRO A 14 24.17 2.72 -24.27
CA PRO A 14 24.47 2.02 -23.03
C PRO A 14 23.16 1.69 -22.33
N GLY A 15 22.97 0.42 -21.96
CA GLY A 15 21.89 0.03 -21.05
C GLY A 15 21.19 -1.30 -21.36
N LEU A 16 21.35 -1.89 -22.55
CA LEU A 16 20.69 -3.16 -22.86
C LEU A 16 21.53 -4.37 -22.41
N GLY A 17 21.75 -4.47 -21.11
CA GLY A 17 22.00 -5.75 -20.44
C GLY A 17 20.67 -6.35 -19.98
N PRO A 18 20.56 -7.67 -19.78
CA PRO A 18 19.36 -8.33 -19.24
C PRO A 18 18.97 -7.89 -17.81
N ASP A 19 19.61 -6.85 -17.28
CA ASP A 19 19.61 -6.45 -15.87
C ASP A 19 19.06 -5.02 -15.65
N ALA A 20 18.56 -4.35 -16.70
CA ALA A 20 18.17 -2.93 -16.62
C ALA A 20 16.67 -2.72 -16.88
N GLU A 21 15.86 -2.88 -15.83
CA GLU A 21 14.94 -1.84 -15.29
C GLU A 21 14.02 -2.48 -14.23
N THR A 22 14.33 -2.15 -13.00
CA THR A 22 13.75 -2.56 -11.72
C THR A 22 12.21 -2.51 -11.65
N PRO A 23 11.53 -3.55 -11.11
CA PRO A 23 10.12 -3.49 -10.72
C PRO A 23 9.85 -2.56 -9.51
N SER A 24 10.88 -1.91 -8.97
CA SER A 24 10.88 -1.24 -7.66
C SER A 24 9.78 -0.18 -7.54
N GLY A 25 9.59 0.66 -8.57
CA GLY A 25 8.60 1.75 -8.50
C GLY A 25 7.16 1.28 -8.26
N ARG A 26 6.73 0.15 -8.84
CA ARG A 26 5.36 -0.39 -8.59
C ARG A 26 5.20 -0.96 -7.18
N VAL A 27 6.26 -1.57 -6.66
CA VAL A 27 6.28 -2.13 -5.30
C VAL A 27 6.20 -0.99 -4.28
N ASP A 28 6.90 0.12 -4.53
CA ASP A 28 6.92 1.30 -3.68
C ASP A 28 5.56 2.02 -3.64
N PHE A 29 4.88 2.18 -4.78
CA PHE A 29 3.51 2.72 -4.82
C PHE A 29 2.51 1.82 -4.08
N THR A 30 2.55 0.51 -4.34
CA THR A 30 1.63 -0.44 -3.68
C THR A 30 1.81 -0.43 -2.17
N ARG A 31 3.07 -0.34 -1.70
CA ARG A 31 3.38 -0.21 -0.28
C ARG A 31 2.87 1.09 0.30
N SER A 32 3.12 2.23 -0.36
CA SER A 32 2.63 3.54 0.06
C SER A 32 1.11 3.56 0.17
N ASP A 33 0.39 3.00 -0.82
CA ASP A 33 -1.07 2.90 -0.79
C ASP A 33 -1.57 2.02 0.37
N MET A 34 -0.85 0.93 0.69
CA MET A 34 -1.16 0.07 1.84
C MET A 34 -0.91 0.73 3.20
N GLU A 35 0.06 1.63 3.29
CA GLU A 35 0.28 2.43 4.50
C GLU A 35 -0.83 3.50 4.62
N MET A 36 -1.16 4.17 3.52
CA MET A 36 -2.17 5.23 3.46
C MET A 36 -3.59 4.72 3.78
N ILE A 37 -3.95 3.50 3.36
CA ILE A 37 -5.31 2.99 3.57
C ILE A 37 -5.65 2.77 5.05
N ARG A 38 -4.67 2.52 5.92
CA ARG A 38 -4.89 2.43 7.39
C ARG A 38 -5.28 3.79 7.97
N VAL A 39 -4.60 4.85 7.53
CA VAL A 39 -4.91 6.23 7.92
C VAL A 39 -6.33 6.60 7.48
N TYR A 40 -6.71 6.22 6.26
CA TYR A 40 -8.09 6.45 5.78
C TYR A 40 -9.13 5.70 6.63
N GLU A 41 -8.85 4.48 7.07
CA GLU A 41 -9.75 3.77 7.98
C GLU A 41 -9.91 4.49 9.33
N ASP A 42 -8.80 4.90 9.95
CA ASP A 42 -8.85 5.59 11.25
C ASP A 42 -9.57 6.94 11.10
N LEU A 43 -9.33 7.67 10.00
CA LEU A 43 -10.06 8.90 9.70
C LEU A 43 -11.56 8.65 9.53
N MET A 44 -11.94 7.63 8.77
CA MET A 44 -13.35 7.25 8.61
C MET A 44 -14.00 6.94 9.96
N ASP A 45 -13.31 6.21 10.84
CA ASP A 45 -13.79 5.88 12.17
C ASP A 45 -13.99 7.13 13.04
N ILE A 46 -13.05 8.07 13.02
CA ILE A 46 -13.17 9.34 13.73
C ILE A 46 -14.39 10.13 13.22
N LEU A 47 -14.56 10.23 11.91
CA LEU A 47 -15.67 11.00 11.31
C LEU A 47 -17.03 10.34 11.58
N MET A 48 -17.12 9.00 11.54
CA MET A 48 -18.32 8.26 11.91
C MET A 48 -18.65 8.39 13.40
N ALA A 49 -17.65 8.31 14.28
CA ALA A 49 -17.82 8.47 15.72
C ALA A 49 -18.36 9.86 16.06
N LYS A 50 -17.87 10.90 15.36
CA LYS A 50 -18.36 12.28 15.46
C LYS A 50 -19.70 12.52 14.75
N ARG A 51 -20.28 11.50 14.10
CA ARG A 51 -21.52 11.60 13.28
C ARG A 51 -21.43 12.64 12.16
N ILE A 52 -20.23 12.93 11.67
CA ILE A 52 -20.01 13.88 10.55
C ILE A 52 -20.32 13.21 9.22
N ILE A 53 -20.04 11.91 9.11
CA ILE A 53 -20.39 11.06 7.96
C ILE A 53 -21.06 9.78 8.48
N LEU A 54 -21.93 9.20 7.66
CA LEU A 54 -22.53 7.89 7.86
C LEU A 54 -22.00 6.91 6.81
N LEU A 55 -22.04 5.62 7.12
CA LEU A 55 -21.70 4.58 6.14
C LEU A 55 -22.57 4.69 4.87
N THR A 56 -23.83 5.07 5.04
CA THR A 56 -24.81 5.22 3.94
C THR A 56 -24.51 6.38 3.00
N ASP A 57 -23.59 7.28 3.36
CA ASP A 57 -23.19 8.41 2.51
C ASP A 57 -22.27 7.98 1.36
N PHE A 58 -21.75 6.74 1.40
CA PHE A 58 -20.90 6.16 0.38
C PHE A 58 -21.68 5.29 -0.62
N PRO A 59 -21.22 5.13 -1.87
CA PRO A 59 -21.80 4.16 -2.80
C PRO A 59 -21.75 2.73 -2.27
N GLN A 60 -22.71 1.88 -2.65
CA GLN A 60 -22.84 0.49 -2.15
C GLN A 60 -21.53 -0.31 -2.21
N ALA A 61 -20.81 -0.22 -3.33
CA ALA A 61 -19.52 -0.90 -3.50
C ALA A 61 -18.45 -0.44 -2.50
N ALA A 62 -18.47 0.82 -2.06
CA ALA A 62 -17.58 1.35 -1.04
C ALA A 62 -18.01 0.92 0.36
N GLN A 63 -19.32 0.89 0.63
CA GLN A 63 -19.85 0.40 1.91
C GLN A 63 -19.42 -1.04 2.19
N GLU A 64 -19.57 -1.93 1.19
CA GLU A 64 -19.17 -3.34 1.30
C GLU A 64 -17.67 -3.48 1.61
N LYS A 65 -16.83 -2.68 0.94
CA LYS A 65 -15.38 -2.66 1.18
C LYS A 65 -15.05 -2.19 2.59
N ILE A 66 -15.67 -1.12 3.06
CA ILE A 66 -15.46 -0.58 4.41
C ILE A 66 -15.86 -1.62 5.46
N VAL A 67 -17.04 -2.24 5.32
CA VAL A 67 -17.52 -3.27 6.25
C VAL A 67 -16.59 -4.49 6.26
N LYS A 68 -16.18 -5.00 5.10
CA LYS A 68 -15.26 -6.14 5.00
C LYS A 68 -13.94 -5.86 5.70
N ARG A 69 -13.39 -4.67 5.48
CA ARG A 69 -12.10 -4.21 6.02
C ARG A 69 -12.14 -4.02 7.54
N LYS A 70 -13.21 -3.41 8.07
CA LYS A 70 -13.47 -3.35 9.51
C LYS A 70 -13.53 -4.74 10.16
N LYS A 71 -14.24 -5.69 9.54
CA LYS A 71 -14.30 -7.07 10.04
C LYS A 71 -12.92 -7.74 10.10
N LEU A 72 -12.10 -7.56 9.07
CA LEU A 72 -10.73 -8.08 9.05
C LEU A 72 -9.92 -7.51 10.22
N ARG A 73 -9.96 -6.19 10.44
CA ARG A 73 -9.29 -5.55 11.57
C ARG A 73 -9.80 -6.09 12.92
N SER A 74 -11.11 -6.20 13.12
CA SER A 74 -11.69 -6.74 14.35
C SER A 74 -11.33 -8.21 14.58
N SER A 75 -11.11 -9.01 13.53
CA SER A 75 -10.62 -10.39 13.68
C SER A 75 -9.12 -10.49 14.01
N LEU A 76 -8.31 -9.49 13.61
CA LEU A 76 -6.88 -9.43 13.90
C LEU A 76 -6.55 -8.68 15.20
N ALA A 77 -7.46 -7.83 15.70
CA ALA A 77 -7.28 -7.08 16.94
C ALA A 77 -7.08 -7.96 18.19
N PRO A 78 -7.79 -9.10 18.39
CA PRO A 78 -7.55 -10.01 19.53
C PRO A 78 -6.12 -10.57 19.52
N ILE A 79 -5.60 -10.84 18.33
CA ILE A 79 -4.25 -11.40 18.14
C ILE A 79 -3.20 -10.33 18.45
N THR A 80 -3.39 -9.09 17.97
CA THR A 80 -2.44 -7.99 18.20
C THR A 80 -2.43 -7.53 19.66
N GLY A 81 -3.58 -7.58 20.34
CA GLY A 81 -3.69 -7.26 21.78
C GLY A 81 -3.05 -8.32 22.69
N MET A 82 -3.07 -9.61 22.31
CA MET A 82 -2.34 -10.65 23.05
C MET A 82 -0.83 -10.51 22.91
N PHE A 83 -0.31 -10.17 21.72
CA PHE A 83 1.14 -9.96 21.53
C PHE A 83 1.66 -8.64 22.13
N ALA A 84 0.78 -7.70 22.47
CA ALA A 84 1.13 -6.47 23.19
C ALA A 84 1.01 -6.60 24.72
N ALA A 85 0.49 -7.73 25.23
CA ALA A 85 0.27 -7.95 26.66
C ALA A 85 1.47 -8.59 27.39
N ASP A 86 2.53 -8.97 26.66
CA ASP A 86 3.65 -9.75 27.20
C ASP A 86 4.93 -8.93 27.45
N ASP A 87 4.93 -7.61 27.23
CA ASP A 87 6.15 -6.75 27.38
C ASP A 87 5.98 -5.52 28.28
N GLU A 88 5.01 -5.51 29.21
CA GLU A 88 4.99 -4.50 30.29
C GLU A 88 4.62 -5.18 31.61
N GLY A 89 5.58 -5.88 32.19
CA GLY A 89 5.52 -6.19 33.61
C GLY A 89 5.81 -4.94 34.42
N VAL A 90 4.78 -4.30 34.99
CA VAL A 90 4.81 -3.71 36.34
C VAL A 90 3.42 -3.21 36.77
N GLY A 91 3.04 -3.56 38.00
CA GLY A 91 2.26 -2.65 38.85
C GLY A 91 0.77 -2.94 39.00
N LEU A 92 0.45 -3.99 39.74
CA LEU A 92 -0.76 -4.05 40.57
C LEU A 92 -0.77 -2.84 41.53
N ILE A 93 -1.67 -1.88 41.35
CA ILE A 93 -2.35 -1.13 42.43
C ILE A 93 -3.71 -0.64 41.94
#